data_AF-A0A099CT01-F1
#
_entry.id   AF-A0A099CT01-F1
#
_cell.length_a   1.000
_cell.length_b   1.000
_cell.length_c   1.000
_cell.angle_alpha   90.00
_cell.angle_beta   90.00
_cell.angle_gamma   90.00
#
_symmetry.space_group_name_H-M   'P 1'
#
loop_
_entity.id
_entity.type
_entity.pdbx_description
1 polymer ?
#
loop_
_entity_poly.entity_id
_entity_poly.type
_entity_poly.pdbx_seq_one_letter_code
_entity_poly.pdbx_strand_id
1 'polypeptide(L)'
;MNVVLHWLESSVSAQGRRRQAVRDATLWRGHRDDVLWTMLRRGSTREDVLREAWTLARSRMDYLLGRRGEGALPDEPLQRLARVMRTRAARSDTDVLDAWRQADDAVQSARILSADKTPFEHVFSAAGLKMSPALRAQVGRLGEASPNLTLHWLASSRMGAVESVQGTADCAYRVWFRADADGLAHPVAAPMLDQSPCSANGERMALLRVGNDTYAALERAVGVDGVDVSLQWWTGERWASPQRLRVRFDHTLSLTRLRCGEADCALYREAIMRAVARYDGSPQAGRLPRVRDADAATARRMLKRAHSMPREVMNTAPFADGLALDHFCNEATYFTLRVHGRLLLGRIGHGHLGWRADRGWLVGLWVERGGRLQPVAGAVVARPRGRVLGMAPMPPAVVPTH
;
A
#
# COMPACT_ATOMS: atom_id res chain seq x y z
N MET A 1 -1.61 21.93 16.90
CA MET A 1 -2.05 20.75 16.11
C MET A 1 -2.29 19.50 16.96
N ASN A 2 -1.34 19.05 17.79
CA ASN A 2 -1.53 17.85 18.64
C ASN A 2 -2.75 17.93 19.58
N VAL A 3 -3.05 19.12 20.12
CA VAL A 3 -4.25 19.37 20.95
C VAL A 3 -5.55 19.15 20.16
N VAL A 4 -5.63 19.69 18.94
CA VAL A 4 -6.79 19.54 18.05
C VAL A 4 -6.98 18.07 17.64
N LEU A 5 -5.90 17.39 17.27
CA LEU A 5 -5.94 15.96 16.95
C LEU A 5 -6.43 15.13 18.13
N HIS A 6 -5.93 15.39 19.34
CA HIS A 6 -6.34 14.65 20.53
C HIS A 6 -7.82 14.88 20.87
N TRP A 7 -8.30 16.13 20.72
CA TRP A 7 -9.72 16.45 20.88
C TRP A 7 -10.59 15.75 19.84
N LEU A 8 -10.20 15.75 18.56
CA LEU A 8 -10.90 15.05 17.49
C LEU A 8 -10.95 13.54 17.74
N GLU A 9 -9.83 12.91 18.11
CA GLU A 9 -9.78 11.48 18.45
C GLU A 9 -10.69 11.12 19.63
N SER A 10 -10.72 11.99 20.65
CA SER A 10 -11.60 11.84 21.82
C SER A 10 -13.08 11.96 21.43
N SER A 11 -13.41 12.90 20.56
CA SER A 11 -14.78 13.11 20.08
C SER A 11 -15.31 11.92 19.27
N VAL A 12 -14.51 11.35 18.36
CA VAL A 12 -14.87 10.14 17.60
C VAL A 12 -15.02 8.92 18.53
N SER A 13 -14.22 8.87 19.60
CA SER A 13 -14.29 7.79 20.59
C SER A 13 -15.58 7.82 21.41
N ALA A 14 -16.20 8.98 21.61
CA ALA A 14 -17.44 9.15 22.38
C ALA A 14 -18.68 8.59 21.65
N GLN A 15 -18.63 8.37 20.34
CA GLN A 15 -19.75 7.87 19.51
C GLN A 15 -19.96 6.33 19.61
N GLY A 16 -19.78 5.73 20.78
CA GLY A 16 -20.07 4.31 21.01
C GLY A 16 -19.09 3.29 20.41
N ARG A 17 -17.97 3.73 19.82
CA ARG A 17 -16.94 2.85 19.21
C ARG A 17 -15.53 3.09 19.76
N ARG A 18 -15.42 3.42 21.04
CA ARG A 18 -14.16 3.80 21.71
C ARG A 18 -12.98 2.85 21.44
N ARG A 19 -13.18 1.54 21.54
CA ARG A 19 -12.11 0.55 21.30
C ARG A 19 -11.55 0.62 19.86
N GLN A 20 -12.44 0.74 18.87
CA GLN A 20 -12.06 0.82 17.45
C GLN A 20 -11.33 2.14 17.15
N ALA A 21 -11.81 3.26 17.71
CA ALA A 21 -11.18 4.57 17.56
C ALA A 21 -9.78 4.63 18.21
N VAL A 22 -9.60 4.06 19.39
CA VAL A 22 -8.29 3.96 20.06
C VAL A 22 -7.31 3.08 19.26
N ARG A 23 -7.80 1.97 18.70
CA ARG A 23 -7.00 1.10 17.82
C ARG A 23 -6.57 1.85 16.56
N ASP A 24 -7.50 2.51 15.88
CA ASP A 24 -7.25 3.32 14.68
C ASP A 24 -6.20 4.41 14.92
N ALA A 25 -6.33 5.15 16.04
CA ALA A 25 -5.38 6.18 16.43
C ALA A 25 -3.98 5.62 16.72
N THR A 26 -3.91 4.44 17.35
CA THR A 26 -2.63 3.77 17.63
C THR A 26 -1.93 3.34 16.35
N LEU A 27 -2.66 2.72 15.42
CA LEU A 27 -2.12 2.31 14.12
C LEU A 27 -1.66 3.51 13.28
N TRP A 28 -2.46 4.59 13.26
CA TRP A 28 -2.09 5.81 12.56
C TRP A 28 -0.79 6.42 13.12
N ARG A 29 -0.62 6.47 14.44
CA ARG A 29 0.63 6.95 15.06
C ARG A 29 1.82 6.07 14.69
N GLY A 30 1.66 4.75 14.75
CA GLY A 30 2.70 3.80 14.33
C GLY A 30 3.15 4.05 12.90
N HIS A 31 2.20 4.16 11.95
CA HIS A 31 2.51 4.46 10.55
C HIS A 31 3.14 5.84 10.34
N ARG A 32 2.63 6.88 11.02
CA ARG A 32 3.22 8.23 10.94
C ARG A 32 4.68 8.20 11.39
N ASP A 33 4.94 7.59 12.54
CA ASP A 33 6.28 7.54 13.11
C ASP A 33 7.23 6.74 12.21
N ASP A 34 6.74 5.69 11.55
CA ASP A 34 7.46 4.89 10.56
C ASP A 34 7.92 5.71 9.34
N VAL A 35 6.99 6.47 8.75
CA VAL A 35 7.27 7.34 7.60
C VAL A 35 8.32 8.39 7.96
N LEU A 36 8.11 9.10 9.08
CA LEU A 36 9.03 10.15 9.52
C LEU A 36 10.41 9.59 9.90
N TRP A 37 10.45 8.43 10.55
CA TRP A 37 11.71 7.74 10.85
C TRP A 37 12.44 7.34 9.57
N THR A 38 11.72 6.79 8.60
CA THR A 38 12.29 6.40 7.30
C THR A 38 12.90 7.60 6.57
N MET A 39 12.22 8.75 6.55
CA MET A 39 12.76 9.98 5.97
C MET A 39 14.05 10.43 6.65
N LEU A 40 14.06 10.47 7.98
CA LEU A 40 15.27 10.81 8.75
C LEU A 40 16.44 9.87 8.42
N ARG A 41 16.16 8.57 8.27
CA ARG A 41 17.18 7.55 7.95
C ARG A 41 17.67 7.61 6.50
N ARG A 42 16.86 8.18 5.59
CA ARG A 42 17.24 8.45 4.19
C ARG A 42 17.98 9.78 4.02
N GLY A 43 18.21 10.52 5.10
CA GLY A 43 18.94 11.79 5.06
C GLY A 43 18.09 12.98 4.63
N SER A 44 16.75 12.87 4.68
CA SER A 44 15.87 14.02 4.48
C SER A 44 16.18 15.14 5.48
N THR A 45 16.02 16.39 5.05
CA THR A 45 16.28 17.53 5.93
C THR A 45 15.23 17.62 7.04
N ARG A 46 15.53 18.37 8.11
CA ARG A 46 14.55 18.66 9.16
C ARG A 46 13.30 19.32 8.59
N GLU A 47 13.44 20.18 7.59
CA GLU A 47 12.31 20.87 6.96
C GLU A 47 11.41 19.89 6.21
N ASP A 48 11.99 18.97 5.43
CA ASP A 48 11.24 17.93 4.70
C ASP A 48 10.43 17.06 5.66
N VAL A 49 11.05 16.64 6.77
CA VAL A 49 10.40 15.81 7.79
C VAL A 49 9.27 16.58 8.48
N LEU A 50 9.44 17.87 8.77
CA LEU A 50 8.38 18.70 9.36
C LEU A 50 7.23 18.93 8.38
N ARG A 51 7.53 19.13 7.09
CA ARG A 51 6.53 19.26 6.03
C ARG A 51 5.70 17.99 5.89
N GLU A 52 6.35 16.83 5.89
CA GLU A 52 5.64 15.55 5.84
C GLU A 52 4.82 15.30 7.11
N ALA A 53 5.36 15.60 8.29
CA ALA A 53 4.61 15.49 9.54
C ALA A 53 3.33 16.35 9.53
N TRP A 54 3.41 17.54 8.94
CA TRP A 54 2.26 18.41 8.73
C TRP A 54 1.24 17.81 7.75
N THR A 55 1.71 17.29 6.61
CA THR A 55 0.87 16.62 5.61
C THR A 55 0.11 15.44 6.21
N LEU A 56 0.80 14.57 6.95
CA LEU A 56 0.20 13.41 7.62
C LEU A 56 -0.84 13.82 8.67
N ALA A 57 -0.56 14.87 9.44
CA ALA A 57 -1.48 15.39 10.44
C ALA A 57 -2.72 16.05 9.83
N ARG A 58 -2.57 16.85 8.76
CA ARG A 58 -3.69 17.43 8.01
C ARG A 58 -4.58 16.34 7.43
N SER A 59 -3.97 15.36 6.76
CA SER A 59 -4.65 14.19 6.20
C SER A 59 -5.42 13.39 7.28
N ARG A 60 -4.91 13.34 8.52
CA ARG A 60 -5.62 12.74 9.66
C ARG A 60 -6.79 13.59 10.15
N MET A 61 -6.63 14.92 10.21
CA MET A 61 -7.72 15.83 10.59
C MET A 61 -8.87 15.73 9.60
N ASP A 62 -8.60 15.79 8.30
CA ASP A 62 -9.61 15.64 7.24
C ASP A 62 -10.40 14.33 7.40
N TYR A 63 -9.70 13.22 7.69
CA TYR A 63 -10.33 11.94 7.96
C TYR A 63 -11.23 11.98 9.21
N LEU A 64 -10.77 12.56 10.32
CA LEU A 64 -11.55 12.62 11.56
C LEU A 64 -12.77 13.54 11.44
N LEU A 65 -12.64 14.66 10.71
CA LEU A 65 -13.76 15.56 10.39
C LEU A 65 -14.78 14.86 9.49
N GLY A 66 -14.33 14.17 8.43
CA GLY A 66 -15.19 13.36 7.57
C GLY A 66 -15.93 12.27 8.34
N ARG A 67 -15.27 11.63 9.33
CA ARG A 67 -15.94 10.65 10.23
C ARG A 67 -17.04 11.26 11.10
N ARG A 68 -16.92 12.53 11.47
CA ARG A 68 -17.94 13.26 12.24
C ARG A 68 -19.10 13.75 11.39
N GLY A 69 -19.02 13.60 10.06
CA GLY A 69 -19.98 14.18 9.12
C GLY A 69 -19.74 15.67 8.86
N GLU A 70 -18.57 16.20 9.24
CA GLU A 70 -18.20 17.62 9.04
C GLU A 70 -17.57 17.87 7.66
N GLY A 71 -18.04 17.16 6.64
CA GLY A 71 -17.58 17.29 5.27
C GLY A 71 -18.69 16.95 4.28
N ALA A 72 -18.42 17.14 2.98
CA ALA A 72 -19.35 16.71 1.95
C ALA A 72 -19.64 15.21 2.10
N LEU A 73 -20.92 14.86 2.12
CA LEU A 73 -21.32 13.46 2.10
C LEU A 73 -20.81 12.84 0.80
N PRO A 74 -20.27 11.61 0.84
CA PRO A 74 -19.93 10.90 -0.39
C PRO A 74 -21.20 10.66 -1.20
N ASP A 75 -21.12 10.64 -2.53
CA ASP A 75 -22.25 10.30 -3.38
C ASP A 75 -22.69 8.85 -3.16
N GLU A 76 -23.87 8.53 -3.67
CA GLU A 76 -24.52 7.22 -3.55
C GLU A 76 -23.57 6.03 -3.82
N PRO A 77 -22.73 6.02 -4.88
CA PRO A 77 -21.81 4.91 -5.13
C PRO A 77 -20.78 4.70 -4.02
N LEU A 78 -20.19 5.78 -3.50
CA LEU A 78 -19.24 5.68 -2.39
C LEU A 78 -19.94 5.34 -1.07
N GLN A 79 -21.21 5.73 -0.90
CA GLN A 79 -22.03 5.26 0.23
C GLN A 79 -22.31 3.75 0.14
N ARG A 80 -22.59 3.22 -1.06
CA ARG A 80 -22.74 1.77 -1.29
C ARG A 80 -21.48 1.01 -0.96
N LEU A 81 -20.35 1.47 -1.47
CA LEU A 81 -19.05 0.91 -1.14
C LEU A 81 -18.85 0.90 0.39
N ALA A 82 -19.12 2.03 1.06
CA ALA A 82 -19.01 2.11 2.50
C ALA A 82 -19.94 1.13 3.24
N ARG A 83 -21.16 0.87 2.73
CA ARG A 83 -22.08 -0.14 3.29
C ARG A 83 -21.48 -1.55 3.17
N VAL A 84 -20.98 -1.93 1.99
CA VAL A 84 -20.31 -3.23 1.76
C VAL A 84 -19.12 -3.41 2.71
N MET A 85 -18.28 -2.38 2.84
CA MET A 85 -17.09 -2.46 3.69
C MET A 85 -17.42 -2.53 5.19
N ARG A 86 -18.62 -2.10 5.64
CA ARG A 86 -19.06 -2.27 7.03
C ARG A 86 -19.50 -3.70 7.34
N THR A 87 -20.13 -4.38 6.38
CA THR A 87 -20.74 -5.69 6.59
C THR A 87 -19.76 -6.83 6.34
N ARG A 88 -18.75 -6.63 5.50
CA ARG A 88 -17.72 -7.65 5.26
C ARG A 88 -16.74 -7.72 6.42
N ALA A 89 -16.56 -8.93 6.96
CA ALA A 89 -15.35 -9.26 7.70
C ALA A 89 -14.18 -9.20 6.71
N ALA A 90 -13.51 -8.04 6.64
CA ALA A 90 -12.40 -7.84 5.72
C ALA A 90 -11.35 -8.93 5.94
N ARG A 91 -11.17 -9.76 4.90
CA ARG A 91 -10.09 -10.74 4.80
C ARG A 91 -8.84 -10.02 4.35
N SER A 92 -7.70 -10.60 4.69
CA SER A 92 -6.52 -9.80 4.98
C SER A 92 -5.76 -9.23 3.79
N ASP A 93 -6.22 -9.53 2.58
CA ASP A 93 -5.65 -9.03 1.32
C ASP A 93 -6.75 -8.62 0.31
N THR A 94 -7.95 -8.28 0.80
CA THR A 94 -9.06 -7.94 -0.10
C THR A 94 -8.86 -6.54 -0.68
N ASP A 95 -8.65 -6.49 -1.99
CA ASP A 95 -8.81 -5.29 -2.81
C ASP A 95 -10.24 -4.74 -2.63
N VAL A 96 -10.34 -3.44 -2.35
CA VAL A 96 -11.60 -2.81 -1.95
C VAL A 96 -12.59 -2.78 -3.11
N LEU A 97 -12.11 -2.55 -4.34
CA LEU A 97 -12.94 -2.57 -5.54
C LEU A 97 -13.42 -3.99 -5.87
N ASP A 98 -12.55 -4.99 -5.76
CA ASP A 98 -12.93 -6.41 -5.97
C ASP A 98 -13.93 -6.87 -4.89
N ALA A 99 -13.75 -6.44 -3.64
CA ALA A 99 -14.75 -6.65 -2.59
C ALA A 99 -16.10 -6.03 -2.96
N TRP A 100 -16.10 -4.80 -3.45
CA TRP A 100 -17.34 -4.13 -3.79
C TRP A 100 -18.11 -4.89 -4.87
N ARG A 101 -17.43 -5.24 -5.96
CA ARG A 101 -18.01 -6.00 -7.08
C ARG A 101 -18.60 -7.34 -6.66
N GLN A 102 -17.91 -8.07 -5.80
CA GLN A 102 -18.37 -9.39 -5.35
C GLN A 102 -19.60 -9.33 -4.42
N ALA A 103 -19.87 -8.17 -3.81
CA ALA A 103 -20.95 -8.01 -2.85
C ALA A 103 -22.15 -7.24 -3.41
N ASP A 104 -22.02 -6.65 -4.59
CA ASP A 104 -23.01 -5.77 -5.18
C ASP A 104 -23.11 -6.02 -6.69
N ASP A 105 -24.09 -6.83 -7.10
CA ASP A 105 -24.27 -7.26 -8.50
C ASP A 105 -24.55 -6.10 -9.47
N ALA A 106 -24.96 -4.94 -8.94
CA ALA A 106 -25.13 -3.71 -9.71
C ALA A 106 -23.80 -2.97 -9.96
N VAL A 107 -22.67 -3.51 -9.50
CA VAL A 107 -21.32 -3.04 -9.79
C VAL A 107 -20.66 -3.98 -10.80
N GLN A 108 -20.48 -3.48 -12.02
CA GLN A 108 -19.78 -4.19 -13.09
C GLN A 108 -18.43 -3.54 -13.33
N SER A 109 -17.41 -4.32 -13.68
CA SER A 109 -16.12 -3.79 -14.10
C SER A 109 -15.88 -4.06 -15.57
N ALA A 110 -15.02 -3.24 -16.17
CA ALA A 110 -14.47 -3.54 -17.49
C ALA A 110 -13.84 -4.95 -17.50
N ARG A 111 -14.06 -5.67 -18.61
CA ARG A 111 -13.34 -6.89 -18.93
C ARG A 111 -11.94 -6.52 -19.39
N ILE A 112 -10.96 -7.30 -18.95
CA ILE A 112 -9.55 -7.12 -19.31
C ILE A 112 -9.21 -8.14 -20.39
N LEU A 113 -8.73 -7.68 -21.55
CA LEU A 113 -8.37 -8.50 -22.70
C LEU A 113 -6.93 -8.17 -23.11
N SER A 114 -6.01 -9.12 -22.98
CA SER A 114 -4.59 -8.95 -23.30
C SER A 114 -4.30 -9.36 -24.75
N ALA A 115 -3.46 -8.58 -25.43
CA ALA A 115 -2.87 -8.94 -26.71
C ALA A 115 -1.57 -9.71 -26.48
N ASP A 116 -1.66 -10.97 -26.04
CA ASP A 116 -0.46 -11.76 -25.73
C ASP A 116 0.45 -11.91 -26.97
N LYS A 117 0.03 -12.71 -27.94
CA LYS A 117 0.75 -12.95 -29.22
C LYS A 117 -0.06 -12.53 -30.44
N THR A 118 -1.22 -11.92 -30.19
CA THR A 118 -2.17 -11.54 -31.23
C THR A 118 -2.01 -10.04 -31.48
N PRO A 119 -2.00 -9.58 -32.74
CA PRO A 119 -2.07 -8.16 -33.03
C PRO A 119 -3.21 -7.49 -32.25
N PHE A 120 -2.94 -6.35 -31.61
CA PHE A 120 -3.89 -5.71 -30.70
C PHE A 120 -5.20 -5.34 -31.42
N GLU A 121 -5.14 -5.07 -32.71
CA GLU A 121 -6.30 -4.83 -33.57
C GLU A 121 -7.29 -6.00 -33.55
N HIS A 122 -6.81 -7.24 -33.45
CA HIS A 122 -7.68 -8.41 -33.35
C HIS A 122 -8.35 -8.51 -31.97
N VAL A 123 -7.66 -8.12 -30.90
CA VAL A 123 -8.28 -8.03 -29.56
C VAL A 123 -9.40 -6.99 -29.55
N PHE A 124 -9.15 -5.83 -30.15
CA PHE A 124 -10.14 -4.76 -30.31
C PHE A 124 -11.34 -5.22 -31.16
N SER A 125 -11.08 -5.90 -32.29
CA SER A 125 -12.11 -6.41 -33.18
C SER A 125 -12.92 -7.55 -32.56
N ALA A 126 -12.30 -8.43 -31.77
CA ALA A 126 -12.97 -9.50 -31.04
C ALA A 126 -13.93 -8.97 -29.97
N ALA A 127 -13.69 -7.75 -29.46
CA ALA A 127 -14.63 -7.04 -28.60
C ALA A 127 -15.79 -6.37 -29.38
N GLY A 128 -15.85 -6.53 -30.71
CA GLY A 128 -16.84 -5.91 -31.58
C GLY A 128 -16.57 -4.42 -31.86
N LEU A 129 -15.32 -3.97 -31.73
CA LEU A 129 -14.96 -2.56 -31.82
C LEU A 129 -14.11 -2.27 -33.06
N LYS A 130 -14.20 -1.03 -33.55
CA LYS A 130 -13.36 -0.47 -34.61
C LYS A 130 -12.69 0.80 -34.11
N MET A 131 -11.38 0.93 -34.25
CA MET A 131 -10.71 2.17 -33.86
C MET A 131 -10.93 3.25 -34.92
N SER A 132 -11.38 4.44 -34.51
CA SER A 132 -11.26 5.64 -35.35
C SER A 132 -9.80 5.94 -35.68
N PRO A 133 -9.50 6.69 -36.76
CA PRO A 133 -8.12 7.07 -37.11
C PRO A 133 -7.38 7.76 -35.95
N ALA A 134 -8.09 8.63 -35.21
CA ALA A 134 -7.53 9.33 -34.05
C ALA A 134 -7.18 8.37 -32.90
N LEU A 135 -8.06 7.42 -32.58
CA LEU A 135 -7.79 6.42 -31.54
C LEU A 135 -6.63 5.50 -31.96
N ARG A 136 -6.62 5.04 -33.21
CA ARG A 136 -5.55 4.19 -33.75
C ARG A 136 -4.18 4.87 -33.63
N ALA A 137 -4.09 6.16 -33.94
CA ALA A 137 -2.84 6.90 -33.81
C ALA A 137 -2.37 7.01 -32.34
N GLN A 138 -3.28 7.19 -31.38
CA GLN A 138 -2.93 7.23 -29.95
C GLN A 138 -2.49 5.86 -29.42
N VAL A 139 -3.22 4.80 -29.79
CA VAL A 139 -2.89 3.42 -29.41
C VAL A 139 -1.58 2.97 -30.06
N GLY A 140 -1.32 3.35 -31.31
CA GLY A 140 -0.05 3.07 -32.00
C GLY A 140 1.15 3.65 -31.25
N ARG A 141 1.09 4.93 -30.86
CA ARG A 141 2.14 5.56 -30.04
C ARG A 141 2.33 4.88 -28.69
N LEU A 142 1.24 4.41 -28.08
CA LEU A 142 1.32 3.66 -26.83
C LEU A 142 2.03 2.31 -27.03
N GLY A 143 1.74 1.61 -28.13
CA GLY A 143 2.35 0.34 -28.51
C GLY A 143 3.81 0.42 -28.92
N GLU A 144 4.26 1.55 -29.48
CA GLU A 144 5.68 1.81 -29.78
C GLU A 144 6.56 1.76 -28.52
N ALA A 145 6.04 2.22 -27.38
CA ALA A 145 6.77 2.26 -26.12
C ALA A 145 6.72 0.91 -25.35
N SER A 146 5.65 0.13 -25.50
CA SER A 146 5.60 -1.26 -25.05
C SER A 146 4.54 -2.02 -25.84
N PRO A 147 4.90 -3.17 -26.46
CA PRO A 147 3.98 -3.95 -27.28
C PRO A 147 2.90 -4.67 -26.46
N ASN A 148 3.06 -4.73 -25.13
CA ASN A 148 2.12 -5.40 -24.24
C ASN A 148 0.93 -4.49 -23.94
N LEU A 149 -0.02 -4.46 -24.88
CA LEU A 149 -1.25 -3.69 -24.76
C LEU A 149 -2.39 -4.53 -24.18
N THR A 150 -3.13 -3.92 -23.26
CA THR A 150 -4.31 -4.52 -22.63
C THR A 150 -5.54 -3.66 -22.85
N LEU A 151 -6.63 -4.26 -23.30
CA LEU A 151 -7.92 -3.61 -23.49
C LEU A 151 -8.79 -3.80 -22.24
N HIS A 152 -9.16 -2.69 -21.61
CA HIS A 152 -10.19 -2.61 -20.58
C HIS A 152 -11.50 -2.18 -21.24
N TRP A 153 -12.48 -3.09 -21.34
CA TRP A 153 -13.74 -2.83 -22.03
C TRP A 153 -14.97 -3.01 -21.15
N LEU A 154 -15.76 -1.95 -20.98
CA LEU A 154 -17.04 -1.96 -20.26
C LEU A 154 -18.19 -1.80 -21.26
N ALA A 155 -18.60 -2.93 -21.84
CA ALA A 155 -19.61 -2.98 -22.91
C ALA A 155 -20.93 -2.29 -22.54
N SER A 156 -21.37 -2.43 -21.29
CA SER A 156 -22.61 -1.84 -20.79
C SER A 156 -22.67 -0.32 -20.88
N SER A 157 -21.51 0.37 -20.84
CA SER A 157 -21.42 1.83 -20.96
C SER A 157 -20.74 2.29 -22.24
N ARG A 158 -20.32 1.34 -23.08
CA ARG A 158 -19.51 1.56 -24.28
C ARG A 158 -18.26 2.41 -24.03
N MET A 159 -17.67 2.28 -22.85
CA MET A 159 -16.42 2.95 -22.50
C MET A 159 -15.30 1.94 -22.33
N GLY A 160 -14.08 2.36 -22.63
CA GLY A 160 -12.91 1.55 -22.41
C GLY A 160 -11.63 2.36 -22.27
N ALA A 161 -10.56 1.63 -21.98
CA ALA A 161 -9.21 2.15 -21.99
C ALA A 161 -8.29 1.10 -22.61
N VAL A 162 -7.30 1.56 -23.37
CA VAL A 162 -6.15 0.74 -23.78
C VAL A 162 -5.00 1.08 -22.85
N GLU A 163 -4.49 0.09 -22.13
CA GLU A 163 -3.41 0.21 -21.16
C GLU A 163 -2.12 -0.39 -21.73
N SER A 164 -1.00 0.26 -21.42
CA SER A 164 0.34 -0.25 -21.62
C SER A 164 1.12 -0.11 -20.33
N VAL A 165 1.67 -1.22 -19.85
CA VAL A 165 2.60 -1.21 -18.71
C VAL A 165 4.02 -1.13 -19.25
N GLN A 166 4.76 -0.12 -18.79
CA GLN A 166 6.07 0.25 -19.31
C GLN A 166 7.12 0.34 -18.21
N GLY A 167 8.35 0.00 -18.59
CA GLY A 167 9.53 0.13 -17.75
C GLY A 167 9.59 -0.88 -16.60
N THR A 168 10.65 -0.77 -15.81
CA THR A 168 10.87 -1.63 -14.64
C THR A 168 10.05 -1.21 -13.43
N ALA A 169 9.46 -0.02 -13.43
CA ALA A 169 8.65 0.54 -12.34
C ALA A 169 7.14 0.26 -12.48
N ASP A 170 6.75 -0.58 -13.46
CA ASP A 170 5.37 -0.96 -13.77
C ASP A 170 4.44 0.24 -14.00
N CYS A 171 4.91 1.25 -14.75
CA CYS A 171 4.12 2.44 -15.03
C CYS A 171 3.00 2.12 -16.01
N ALA A 172 1.76 2.40 -15.65
CA ALA A 172 0.59 2.14 -16.49
C ALA A 172 0.14 3.41 -17.21
N TYR A 173 0.29 3.42 -18.52
CA TYR A 173 -0.15 4.50 -19.42
C TYR A 173 -1.42 4.07 -20.14
N ARG A 174 -2.41 4.97 -20.27
CA ARG A 174 -3.71 4.62 -20.85
C ARG A 174 -4.21 5.62 -21.87
N VAL A 175 -4.90 5.09 -22.88
CA VAL A 175 -5.70 5.85 -23.84
C VAL A 175 -7.17 5.50 -23.60
N TRP A 176 -7.95 6.49 -23.17
CA TRP A 176 -9.38 6.32 -22.89
C TRP A 176 -10.21 6.54 -24.14
N PHE A 177 -11.29 5.78 -24.30
CA PHE A 177 -12.16 5.89 -25.45
C PHE A 177 -13.62 5.59 -25.11
N ARG A 178 -14.50 6.02 -26.02
CA ARG A 178 -15.92 5.67 -26.05
C ARG A 178 -16.28 5.13 -27.42
N ALA A 179 -17.08 4.07 -27.47
CA ALA A 179 -17.64 3.56 -28.70
C ALA A 179 -19.08 4.05 -28.92
N ASP A 180 -19.42 4.30 -30.17
CA ASP A 180 -20.79 4.56 -30.62
C ASP A 180 -21.61 3.26 -30.75
N ALA A 181 -22.76 3.33 -31.41
CA ALA A 181 -23.66 2.20 -31.56
C ALA A 181 -23.20 1.16 -32.56
N ASP A 182 -22.45 1.57 -33.57
CA ASP A 182 -21.84 0.71 -34.59
C ASP A 182 -20.45 0.18 -34.20
N GLY A 183 -19.98 0.56 -33.01
CA GLY A 183 -18.74 0.05 -32.41
C GLY A 183 -17.49 0.82 -32.82
N LEU A 184 -17.62 1.93 -33.55
CA LEU A 184 -16.53 2.83 -33.84
C LEU A 184 -16.16 3.61 -32.56
N ALA A 185 -14.90 3.45 -32.16
CA ALA A 185 -14.35 3.96 -30.92
C ALA A 185 -13.54 5.23 -31.16
N HIS A 186 -13.86 6.27 -30.39
CA HIS A 186 -13.25 7.58 -30.43
C HIS A 186 -12.51 7.86 -29.12
N PRO A 187 -11.32 8.49 -29.17
CA PRO A 187 -10.61 8.84 -27.96
C PRO A 187 -11.42 9.87 -27.16
N VAL A 188 -11.36 9.77 -25.84
CA VAL A 188 -11.92 10.76 -24.90
C VAL A 188 -10.81 11.24 -23.97
N ALA A 189 -11.03 12.39 -23.32
CA ALA A 189 -10.10 12.87 -22.32
C ALA A 189 -9.95 11.84 -21.18
N ALA A 190 -8.72 11.66 -20.69
CA ALA A 190 -8.45 10.81 -19.54
C ALA A 190 -9.12 11.38 -18.26
N PRO A 191 -9.55 10.53 -17.33
CA PRO A 191 -9.98 10.98 -16.01
C PRO A 191 -8.80 11.63 -15.28
N MET A 192 -9.09 12.61 -14.42
CA MET A 192 -8.08 13.25 -13.57
C MET A 192 -7.38 12.26 -12.63
N LEU A 193 -8.03 11.12 -12.35
CA LEU A 193 -7.45 10.03 -11.58
C LEU A 193 -6.25 9.36 -12.29
N ASP A 194 -6.11 9.51 -13.61
CA ASP A 194 -5.08 8.87 -14.45
C ASP A 194 -3.94 9.82 -14.82
N GLN A 195 -3.56 10.73 -13.91
CA GLN A 195 -2.49 11.72 -14.16
C GLN A 195 -1.11 11.29 -13.66
N SER A 196 -0.99 10.13 -13.00
CA SER A 196 0.29 9.62 -12.50
C SER A 196 0.46 8.16 -12.93
N PRO A 197 1.09 7.91 -14.09
CA PRO A 197 1.22 6.56 -14.64
C PRO A 197 2.18 5.68 -13.81
N CYS A 198 3.13 6.29 -13.12
CA CYS A 198 4.16 5.61 -12.34
C CYS A 198 3.87 5.70 -10.84
N SER A 199 2.96 4.88 -10.32
CA SER A 199 2.69 4.84 -8.89
C SER A 199 3.41 3.69 -8.19
N ALA A 200 4.39 4.01 -7.35
CA ALA A 200 5.22 3.03 -6.62
C ALA A 200 4.46 2.19 -5.56
N ASN A 201 3.14 2.34 -5.41
CA ASN A 201 2.38 1.88 -4.24
C ASN A 201 1.15 1.02 -4.56
N GLY A 202 1.18 0.22 -5.63
CA GLY A 202 0.10 -0.71 -5.94
C GLY A 202 -1.24 0.00 -6.10
N GLU A 203 -1.24 1.14 -6.78
CA GLU A 203 -2.48 1.79 -7.19
C GLU A 203 -3.14 0.95 -8.28
N ARG A 204 -4.46 0.86 -8.23
CA ARG A 204 -5.24 0.08 -9.18
C ARG A 204 -6.34 0.96 -9.72
N MET A 205 -6.35 1.14 -11.03
CA MET A 205 -7.43 1.81 -11.70
C MET A 205 -8.37 0.79 -12.33
N ALA A 206 -9.67 1.06 -12.22
CA ALA A 206 -10.72 0.28 -12.84
C ALA A 206 -11.74 1.19 -13.51
N LEU A 207 -12.33 0.71 -14.59
CA LEU A 207 -13.53 1.30 -15.17
C LEU A 207 -14.73 0.49 -14.68
N LEU A 208 -15.67 1.15 -14.02
CA LEU A 208 -16.81 0.54 -13.36
C LEU A 208 -18.12 1.10 -13.90
N ARG A 209 -19.16 0.26 -13.89
CA ARG A 209 -20.56 0.70 -13.93
C ARG A 209 -21.17 0.45 -12.57
N VAL A 210 -21.79 1.47 -11.97
CA VAL A 210 -22.56 1.33 -10.72
C VAL A 210 -23.99 1.76 -11.00
N GLY A 211 -24.91 0.79 -11.00
CA GLY A 211 -26.28 1.04 -11.49
C GLY A 211 -26.27 1.41 -12.97
N ASN A 212 -26.63 2.67 -13.29
CA ASN A 212 -26.64 3.17 -14.66
C ASN A 212 -25.45 4.07 -15.00
N ASP A 213 -24.66 4.44 -14.00
CA ASP A 213 -23.59 5.42 -14.13
C ASP A 213 -22.24 4.75 -14.34
N THR A 214 -21.37 5.45 -15.07
CA THR A 214 -20.03 4.97 -15.40
C THR A 214 -18.99 5.77 -14.64
N TYR A 215 -18.01 5.08 -14.05
CA TYR A 215 -16.99 5.67 -13.21
C TYR A 215 -15.60 5.18 -13.60
N ALA A 216 -14.64 6.09 -13.66
CA ALA A 216 -13.25 5.74 -13.42
C ALA A 216 -13.05 5.62 -11.89
N ALA A 217 -12.43 4.54 -11.45
CA ALA A 217 -12.17 4.26 -10.05
C ALA A 217 -10.68 4.07 -9.82
N LEU A 218 -10.13 4.73 -8.80
CA LEU A 218 -8.73 4.58 -8.39
C LEU A 218 -8.69 4.09 -6.94
N GLU A 219 -8.15 2.91 -6.74
CA GLU A 219 -7.74 2.41 -5.43
C GLU A 219 -6.27 2.74 -5.19
N ARG A 220 -5.96 3.47 -4.11
CA ARG A 220 -4.61 3.85 -3.71
C ARG A 220 -4.35 3.43 -2.28
N ALA A 221 -3.29 2.65 -2.04
CA ALA A 221 -2.86 2.37 -0.68
C ALA A 221 -2.34 3.64 0.00
N VAL A 222 -2.81 3.89 1.23
CA VAL A 222 -2.34 4.98 2.10
C VAL A 222 -1.69 4.33 3.31
N GLY A 223 -0.44 3.92 3.12
CA GLY A 223 0.26 3.05 4.04
C GLY A 223 -0.32 1.63 4.06
N VAL A 224 0.02 0.89 5.11
CA VAL A 224 -0.40 -0.50 5.32
C VAL A 224 -1.87 -0.63 5.77
N ASP A 225 -2.33 0.30 6.61
CA ASP A 225 -3.64 0.24 7.28
C ASP A 225 -4.70 1.11 6.60
N GLY A 226 -4.44 1.61 5.40
CA GLY A 226 -5.29 2.58 4.72
C GLY A 226 -5.40 2.36 3.23
N VAL A 227 -6.57 2.67 2.69
CA VAL A 227 -6.87 2.74 1.26
C VAL A 227 -7.71 3.97 0.99
N ASP A 228 -7.34 4.74 -0.03
CA ASP A 228 -8.22 5.73 -0.65
C ASP A 228 -8.86 5.08 -1.87
N VAL A 229 -10.19 5.11 -1.94
CA VAL A 229 -10.94 4.81 -3.15
C VAL A 229 -11.50 6.11 -3.69
N SER A 230 -11.10 6.47 -4.91
CA SER A 230 -11.59 7.66 -5.59
C SER A 230 -12.44 7.27 -6.79
N LEU A 231 -13.60 7.91 -6.96
CA LEU A 231 -14.49 7.70 -8.10
C LEU A 231 -14.65 9.00 -8.88
N GLN A 232 -14.64 8.90 -10.21
CA GLN A 232 -14.88 10.01 -11.11
C GLN A 232 -15.95 9.62 -12.12
N TRP A 233 -17.12 10.26 -12.03
CA TRP A 233 -18.28 9.97 -12.87
C TRP A 233 -18.09 10.48 -14.29
N TRP A 234 -18.54 9.71 -15.28
CA TRP A 234 -18.65 10.16 -16.67
C TRP A 234 -20.01 10.82 -16.92
N THR A 235 -20.02 12.11 -17.23
CA THR A 235 -21.25 12.90 -17.41
C THR A 235 -21.92 12.70 -18.78
N GLY A 236 -21.34 11.89 -19.66
CA GLY A 236 -21.74 11.79 -21.07
C GLY A 236 -20.71 12.39 -22.02
N GLU A 237 -20.06 13.48 -21.60
CA GLU A 237 -19.12 14.28 -22.41
C GLU A 237 -17.75 14.43 -21.75
N ARG A 238 -17.70 14.47 -20.42
CA ARG A 238 -16.48 14.67 -19.64
C ARG A 238 -16.52 13.92 -18.31
N TRP A 239 -15.36 13.80 -17.68
CA TRP A 239 -15.26 13.33 -16.31
C TRP A 239 -15.61 14.45 -15.32
N ALA A 240 -16.49 14.16 -14.36
CA ALA A 240 -16.84 15.06 -13.25
C ALA A 240 -15.66 15.24 -12.28
N SER A 241 -15.79 16.06 -11.23
CA SER A 241 -14.77 16.12 -10.18
C SER A 241 -14.69 14.80 -9.40
N PRO A 242 -13.49 14.29 -9.05
CA PRO A 242 -13.38 13.05 -8.32
C PRO A 242 -13.85 13.20 -6.88
N GLN A 243 -14.56 12.19 -6.38
CA GLN A 243 -14.87 12.02 -4.98
C GLN A 243 -13.95 10.97 -4.36
N ARG A 244 -13.72 11.04 -3.05
CA ARG A 244 -12.78 10.14 -2.36
C ARG A 244 -13.34 9.64 -1.05
N LEU A 245 -13.22 8.34 -0.83
CA LEU A 245 -13.50 7.65 0.42
C LEU A 245 -12.19 7.04 0.94
N ARG A 246 -11.81 7.38 2.18
CA ARG A 246 -10.72 6.69 2.88
C ARG A 246 -11.28 5.58 3.73
N VAL A 247 -10.78 4.37 3.53
CA VAL A 247 -11.05 3.20 4.35
C VAL A 247 -9.81 2.90 5.18
N ARG A 248 -9.98 2.77 6.50
CA ARG A 248 -8.91 2.36 7.43
C ARG A 248 -9.19 0.98 7.98
N PHE A 249 -8.16 0.18 8.06
CA PHE A 249 -8.20 -1.22 8.48
C PHE A 249 -7.39 -1.41 9.76
N ASP A 250 -7.73 -2.46 10.49
CA ASP A 250 -6.81 -3.09 11.42
C ASP A 250 -5.76 -3.85 10.59
N HIS A 251 -4.74 -4.39 11.23
CA HIS A 251 -3.88 -5.38 10.59
C HIS A 251 -3.47 -6.45 11.60
N THR A 252 -3.08 -7.59 11.07
CA THR A 252 -2.50 -8.68 11.85
C THR A 252 -1.05 -8.87 11.47
N LEU A 253 -0.28 -9.54 12.32
CA LEU A 253 1.10 -9.92 12.03
C LEU A 253 1.12 -11.40 11.72
N SER A 254 1.58 -11.76 10.51
CA SER A 254 1.64 -13.14 10.06
C SER A 254 3.06 -13.50 9.61
N LEU A 255 3.66 -14.50 10.25
CA LEU A 255 4.99 -14.99 9.86
C LEU A 255 4.89 -15.86 8.61
N THR A 256 5.22 -15.30 7.45
CA THR A 256 5.06 -15.95 6.14
C THR A 256 6.27 -16.80 5.76
N ARG A 257 7.46 -16.42 6.24
CA ARG A 257 8.71 -17.14 6.04
C ARG A 257 9.57 -17.08 7.31
N LEU A 258 10.21 -18.20 7.64
CA LEU A 258 11.19 -18.32 8.72
C LEU A 258 12.25 -19.34 8.32
N ARG A 259 13.52 -18.97 8.47
CA ARG A 259 14.68 -19.85 8.31
C ARG A 259 15.57 -19.73 9.54
N CYS A 260 16.14 -20.83 10.00
CA CYS A 260 17.07 -20.85 11.12
C CYS A 260 18.27 -21.72 10.79
N GLY A 261 19.39 -21.46 11.46
CA GLY A 261 20.59 -22.30 11.35
C GLY A 261 20.48 -23.64 12.09
N GLU A 262 19.39 -23.86 12.82
CA GLU A 262 19.07 -25.05 13.60
C GLU A 262 17.78 -25.69 13.05
N ALA A 263 17.59 -27.01 13.24
CA ALA A 263 16.45 -27.75 12.69
C ALA A 263 15.10 -27.30 13.27
N ASP A 264 15.05 -26.96 14.55
CA ASP A 264 13.86 -26.41 15.21
C ASP A 264 13.94 -24.88 15.29
N CYS A 265 12.97 -24.23 14.64
CA CYS A 265 12.82 -22.79 14.59
C CYS A 265 11.85 -22.22 15.62
N ALA A 266 11.18 -23.05 16.43
CA ALA A 266 10.06 -22.64 17.29
C ALA A 266 10.44 -21.49 18.25
N LEU A 267 11.65 -21.56 18.80
CA LEU A 267 12.15 -20.59 19.78
C LEU A 267 12.40 -19.22 19.14
N TYR A 268 12.94 -19.21 17.91
CA TYR A 268 13.15 -17.97 17.16
C TYR A 268 11.81 -17.39 16.69
N ARG A 269 10.86 -18.22 16.26
CA ARG A 269 9.51 -17.79 15.85
C ARG A 269 8.85 -16.92 16.91
N GLU A 270 8.77 -17.41 18.14
CA GLU A 270 8.10 -16.71 19.22
C GLU A 270 8.83 -15.41 19.61
N ALA A 271 10.17 -15.46 19.69
CA ALA A 271 10.99 -14.28 19.97
C ALA A 271 10.85 -13.18 18.90
N ILE A 272 10.88 -13.57 17.62
CA ILE A 272 10.70 -12.67 16.47
C ILE A 272 9.31 -12.03 16.52
N MET A 273 8.25 -12.82 16.65
CA MET A 273 6.89 -12.28 16.65
C MET A 273 6.66 -11.29 17.81
N ARG A 274 7.24 -11.54 18.98
CA ARG A 274 7.21 -10.57 20.09
C ARG A 274 7.96 -9.28 19.77
N ALA A 275 9.14 -9.37 19.17
CA ALA A 275 9.92 -8.20 18.79
C ALA A 275 9.20 -7.38 17.72
N VAL A 276 8.66 -8.05 16.70
CA VAL A 276 7.89 -7.42 15.62
C VAL A 276 6.64 -6.76 16.15
N ALA A 277 5.86 -7.40 17.02
CA ALA A 277 4.68 -6.80 17.62
C ALA A 277 4.98 -5.50 18.39
N ARG A 278 6.15 -5.40 19.03
CA ARG A 278 6.59 -4.16 19.70
C ARG A 278 7.02 -3.10 18.69
N TYR A 279 7.78 -3.50 17.67
CA TYR A 279 8.27 -2.60 16.64
C TYR A 279 7.14 -2.00 15.81
N ASP A 280 6.19 -2.83 15.41
CA ASP A 280 5.03 -2.47 14.59
C ASP A 280 4.17 -1.36 15.22
N GLY A 281 4.00 -1.39 16.54
CA GLY A 281 3.25 -0.36 17.26
C GLY A 281 4.01 0.96 17.46
N SER A 282 5.33 0.97 17.32
CA SER A 282 6.17 2.17 17.46
C SER A 282 7.56 1.91 16.83
N PRO A 283 7.71 2.12 15.51
CA PRO A 283 8.91 1.79 14.76
C PRO A 283 10.01 2.83 15.04
N GLN A 284 10.65 2.68 16.19
CA GLN A 284 11.82 3.45 16.61
C GLN A 284 12.71 2.56 17.50
N ALA A 285 14.03 2.76 17.42
CA ALA A 285 15.01 2.01 18.21
C ALA A 285 14.72 2.02 19.73
N GLY A 286 14.09 3.08 20.24
CA GLY A 286 13.84 3.28 21.68
C GLY A 286 12.79 2.37 22.32
N ARG A 287 11.99 1.64 21.54
CA ARG A 287 10.88 0.78 22.04
C ARG A 287 11.13 -0.72 21.89
N LEU A 288 12.19 -1.11 21.17
CA LEU A 288 12.67 -2.48 21.15
C LEU A 288 13.31 -2.83 22.51
N PRO A 289 13.38 -4.12 22.89
CA PRO A 289 13.94 -4.53 24.18
C PRO A 289 15.33 -3.94 24.37
N ARG A 290 15.49 -3.12 25.41
CA ARG A 290 16.80 -2.61 25.82
C ARG A 290 17.56 -3.71 26.53
N VAL A 291 18.85 -3.76 26.24
CA VAL A 291 19.82 -4.63 26.90
C VAL A 291 19.78 -4.34 28.40
N ARG A 292 19.73 -5.37 29.25
CA ARG A 292 19.96 -5.22 30.70
C ARG A 292 21.40 -4.77 30.92
N ASP A 293 21.70 -4.04 32.00
CA ASP A 293 23.05 -3.50 32.23
C ASP A 293 24.16 -4.57 32.16
N ALA A 294 23.88 -5.77 32.66
CA ALA A 294 24.80 -6.91 32.61
C ALA A 294 25.22 -7.33 31.18
N ASP A 295 24.37 -7.08 30.18
CA ASP A 295 24.62 -7.44 28.77
C ASP A 295 25.10 -6.24 27.93
N ALA A 296 25.11 -5.04 28.50
CA ALA A 296 25.31 -3.80 27.75
C ALA A 296 26.67 -3.74 27.05
N ALA A 297 27.72 -4.28 27.66
CA ALA A 297 29.05 -4.35 27.05
C ALA A 297 29.05 -5.29 25.83
N THR A 298 28.44 -6.47 25.96
CA THR A 298 28.36 -7.45 24.87
C THR A 298 27.52 -6.93 23.71
N ALA A 299 26.35 -6.35 24.00
CA ALA A 299 25.51 -5.73 22.99
C ALA A 299 26.23 -4.60 22.23
N ARG A 300 26.95 -3.73 22.95
CA ARG A 300 27.77 -2.66 22.33
C ARG A 300 28.86 -3.23 21.43
N ARG A 301 29.54 -4.31 21.84
CA ARG A 301 30.52 -4.99 20.99
C ARG A 301 29.89 -5.58 19.73
N MET A 302 28.77 -6.29 19.86
CA MET A 302 28.04 -6.86 18.73
C MET A 302 27.60 -5.76 17.74
N LEU A 303 27.06 -4.65 18.24
CA LEU A 303 26.64 -3.51 17.42
C LEU A 303 27.83 -2.85 16.71
N LYS A 304 28.94 -2.60 17.43
CA LYS A 304 30.17 -2.09 16.83
C LYS A 304 30.66 -3.01 15.70
N ARG A 305 30.60 -4.32 15.92
CA ARG A 305 30.97 -5.32 14.92
C ARG A 305 30.06 -5.27 13.69
N ALA A 306 28.74 -5.21 13.89
CA ALA A 306 27.78 -5.05 12.79
C ALA A 306 28.06 -3.78 11.96
N HIS A 307 28.40 -2.66 12.60
CA HIS A 307 28.75 -1.43 11.89
C HIS A 307 30.12 -1.47 11.20
N SER A 308 31.03 -2.36 11.62
CA SER A 308 32.33 -2.55 10.96
C SER A 308 32.29 -3.51 9.78
N MET A 309 31.18 -4.25 9.59
CA MET A 309 31.00 -5.14 8.45
C MET A 309 30.61 -4.34 7.20
N PRO A 310 30.96 -4.82 5.98
CA PRO A 310 30.48 -4.21 4.75
C PRO A 310 28.96 -4.07 4.76
N ARG A 311 28.47 -2.93 4.28
CA ARG A 311 27.06 -2.58 4.36
C ARG A 311 26.21 -3.60 3.61
N GLU A 312 26.70 -4.09 2.49
CA GLU A 312 26.10 -5.11 1.64
C GLU A 312 25.81 -6.37 2.47
N VAL A 313 26.81 -6.86 3.21
CA VAL A 313 26.70 -8.09 4.02
C VAL A 313 25.64 -7.95 5.11
N MET A 314 25.60 -6.81 5.80
CA MET A 314 24.62 -6.62 6.87
C MET A 314 23.24 -6.24 6.35
N ASN A 315 23.16 -5.63 5.16
CA ASN A 315 21.90 -5.34 4.48
C ASN A 315 21.28 -6.60 3.90
N THR A 316 22.05 -7.61 3.50
CA THR A 316 21.49 -8.89 3.10
C THR A 316 20.86 -9.60 4.30
N ALA A 317 19.63 -10.07 4.13
CA ALA A 317 18.91 -10.83 5.13
C ALA A 317 19.66 -12.15 5.45
N PRO A 318 19.71 -12.58 6.72
CA PRO A 318 20.11 -13.95 7.03
C PRO A 318 19.30 -14.96 6.23
N PHE A 319 19.98 -15.87 5.53
CA PHE A 319 19.34 -16.89 4.69
C PHE A 319 18.51 -16.30 3.54
N ALA A 320 18.98 -15.20 2.92
CA ALA A 320 18.32 -14.49 1.83
C ALA A 320 17.77 -15.40 0.73
N ASP A 321 18.53 -16.39 0.25
CA ASP A 321 18.08 -17.35 -0.79
C ASP A 321 16.83 -18.15 -0.37
N GLY A 322 16.61 -18.29 0.94
CA GLY A 322 15.46 -18.97 1.52
C GLY A 322 14.31 -18.04 1.94
N LEU A 323 14.45 -16.74 1.71
CA LEU A 323 13.48 -15.68 2.05
C LEU A 323 12.97 -15.01 0.75
N ALA A 324 11.71 -14.59 0.75
CA ALA A 324 11.13 -13.88 -0.41
C ALA A 324 11.66 -12.43 -0.54
N LEU A 325 12.38 -11.94 0.46
CA LEU A 325 13.01 -10.62 0.54
C LEU A 325 14.46 -10.85 0.95
N ASP A 326 15.40 -10.26 0.21
CA ASP A 326 16.82 -10.56 0.33
C ASP A 326 17.61 -9.44 1.02
N HIS A 327 17.04 -8.23 1.14
CA HIS A 327 17.74 -7.09 1.76
C HIS A 327 16.86 -6.25 2.68
N PHE A 328 17.48 -5.69 3.72
CA PHE A 328 16.92 -4.64 4.58
C PHE A 328 17.01 -3.27 3.90
N CYS A 329 15.93 -2.52 3.98
CA CYS A 329 15.93 -1.10 3.67
C CYS A 329 16.81 -0.29 4.66
N ASN A 330 17.15 0.94 4.28
CA ASN A 330 18.12 1.79 4.98
C ASN A 330 17.68 2.23 6.40
N GLU A 331 16.37 2.23 6.65
CA GLU A 331 15.77 2.54 7.95
C GLU A 331 15.82 1.38 8.95
N ALA A 332 16.24 0.19 8.53
CA ALA A 332 16.29 -0.97 9.40
C ALA A 332 17.15 -0.71 10.65
N THR A 333 16.62 -1.12 11.79
CA THR A 333 17.10 -0.77 13.12
C THR A 333 17.62 -2.01 13.84
N TYR A 334 18.75 -1.85 14.54
CA TYR A 334 19.30 -2.91 15.39
C TYR A 334 18.61 -2.95 16.75
N PHE A 335 18.51 -4.15 17.30
CA PHE A 335 18.02 -4.40 18.65
C PHE A 335 18.70 -5.61 19.25
N THR A 336 18.41 -5.87 20.51
CA THR A 336 18.92 -7.06 21.20
C THR A 336 17.79 -7.83 21.84
N LEU A 337 17.95 -9.14 21.91
CA LEU A 337 17.01 -10.00 22.61
C LEU A 337 17.74 -11.24 23.14
N ARG A 338 17.13 -11.92 24.11
CA ARG A 338 17.62 -13.20 24.62
C ARG A 338 16.72 -14.34 24.14
N VAL A 339 17.33 -15.38 23.59
CA VAL A 339 16.67 -16.67 23.31
C VAL A 339 17.45 -17.74 24.05
N HIS A 340 16.80 -18.46 24.96
CA HIS A 340 17.44 -19.54 25.75
C HIS A 340 18.76 -19.12 26.41
N GLY A 341 18.78 -17.95 27.06
CA GLY A 341 19.97 -17.46 27.76
C GLY A 341 21.10 -16.97 26.84
N ARG A 342 20.97 -17.07 25.52
CA ARG A 342 21.93 -16.48 24.56
C ARG A 342 21.49 -15.07 24.19
N LEU A 343 22.42 -14.12 24.25
CA LEU A 343 22.21 -12.76 23.75
C LEU A 343 22.36 -12.77 22.23
N LEU A 344 21.35 -12.25 21.54
CA LEU A 344 21.32 -12.10 20.10
C LEU A 344 21.26 -10.62 19.73
N LEU A 345 21.93 -10.28 18.63
CA LEU A 345 21.71 -9.02 17.92
C LEU A 345 20.64 -9.27 16.87
N GLY A 346 19.58 -8.47 16.89
CA GLY A 346 18.55 -8.46 15.87
C GLY A 346 18.64 -7.23 14.99
N ARG A 347 18.12 -7.33 13.76
CA ARG A 347 17.86 -6.21 12.86
C ARG A 347 16.44 -6.35 12.31
N ILE A 348 15.68 -5.26 12.32
CA ILE A 348 14.29 -5.22 11.85
C ILE A 348 14.05 -3.96 11.01
N GLY A 349 13.33 -4.10 9.91
CA GLY A 349 12.91 -2.99 9.05
C GLY A 349 12.09 -3.52 7.87
N HIS A 350 11.77 -2.68 6.90
CA HIS A 350 11.18 -3.18 5.67
C HIS A 350 12.21 -3.99 4.89
N GLY A 351 11.75 -5.07 4.26
CA GLY A 351 12.55 -5.82 3.30
C GLY A 351 12.33 -5.28 1.89
N HIS A 352 13.29 -5.47 1.00
CA HIS A 352 13.09 -5.23 -0.42
C HIS A 352 13.56 -6.42 -1.26
N LEU A 353 13.03 -6.48 -2.48
CA LEU A 353 13.51 -7.34 -3.56
C LEU A 353 13.75 -6.43 -4.77
N GLY A 354 15.03 -6.22 -5.12
CA GLY A 354 15.40 -5.18 -6.09
C GLY A 354 14.97 -3.80 -5.62
N TRP A 355 14.17 -3.10 -6.43
CA TRP A 355 13.65 -1.75 -6.14
C TRP A 355 12.32 -1.76 -5.35
N ARG A 356 11.68 -2.92 -5.17
CA ARG A 356 10.37 -3.04 -4.52
C ARG A 356 10.53 -3.22 -3.02
N ALA A 357 9.97 -2.31 -2.23
CA ALA A 357 9.88 -2.46 -0.78
C ALA A 357 8.59 -3.20 -0.39
N ASP A 358 8.71 -4.17 0.52
CA ASP A 358 7.57 -4.87 1.09
C ASP A 358 6.91 -4.06 2.21
N ARG A 359 5.60 -4.21 2.37
CA ARG A 359 4.84 -3.53 3.43
C ARG A 359 4.93 -4.24 4.78
N GLY A 360 5.48 -5.45 4.83
CA GLY A 360 5.75 -6.20 6.03
C GLY A 360 7.10 -5.84 6.68
N TRP A 361 7.53 -6.71 7.58
CA TRP A 361 8.78 -6.60 8.32
C TRP A 361 9.72 -7.73 7.95
N LEU A 362 10.96 -7.39 7.62
CA LEU A 362 12.09 -8.31 7.54
C LEU A 362 12.81 -8.30 8.89
N VAL A 363 13.16 -9.49 9.39
CA VAL A 363 13.90 -9.65 10.64
C VAL A 363 15.07 -10.59 10.45
N GLY A 364 16.23 -10.20 10.96
CA GLY A 364 17.44 -11.01 11.00
C GLY A 364 17.98 -11.09 12.41
N LEU A 365 18.45 -12.26 12.83
CA LEU A 365 19.06 -12.50 14.13
C LEU A 365 20.47 -13.10 13.98
N TRP A 366 21.41 -12.59 14.77
CA TRP A 366 22.79 -13.04 14.83
C TRP A 366 23.24 -13.32 16.27
N VAL A 367 24.13 -14.29 16.43
CA VAL A 367 24.84 -14.58 17.68
C VAL A 367 26.33 -14.27 17.51
N GLU A 368 27.00 -13.83 18.58
CA GLU A 368 28.46 -13.72 18.56
C GLU A 368 29.08 -15.10 18.87
N ARG A 369 29.89 -15.62 17.94
CA ARG A 369 30.66 -16.87 18.10
C ARG A 369 32.04 -16.68 17.50
N GLY A 370 33.09 -17.01 18.26
CA GLY A 370 34.49 -16.85 17.81
C GLY A 370 34.83 -15.43 17.36
N GLY A 371 34.24 -14.41 18.01
CA GLY A 371 34.39 -13.02 17.60
C GLY A 371 33.81 -12.72 16.22
N ARG A 372 32.75 -13.39 15.78
CA ARG A 372 32.02 -13.09 14.54
C ARG A 372 30.52 -13.10 14.80
N LEU A 373 29.77 -12.27 14.06
CA LEU A 373 28.31 -12.35 14.04
C LEU A 373 27.90 -13.46 13.08
N GLN A 374 27.35 -14.54 13.63
CA GLN A 374 26.84 -15.67 12.84
C GLN A 374 25.32 -15.59 12.76
N PRO A 375 24.71 -15.67 11.56
CA PRO A 375 23.27 -15.66 11.41
C PRO A 375 22.66 -16.90 12.08
N VAL A 376 21.57 -16.72 12.84
CA VAL A 376 20.85 -17.82 13.50
C VAL A 376 19.40 -17.91 13.06
N ALA A 377 18.78 -16.81 12.65
CA ALA A 377 17.45 -16.81 12.05
C ALA A 377 17.22 -15.63 11.11
N GLY A 378 16.35 -15.83 10.12
CA GLY A 378 15.81 -14.82 9.20
C GLY A 378 14.32 -15.03 8.99
N ALA A 379 13.53 -13.96 8.94
CA ALA A 379 12.08 -14.03 8.90
C ALA A 379 11.44 -12.89 8.10
N VAL A 380 10.34 -13.22 7.42
CA VAL A 380 9.43 -12.23 6.80
C VAL A 380 8.10 -12.29 7.52
N VAL A 381 7.66 -11.15 8.06
CA VAL A 381 6.37 -10.99 8.73
C VAL A 381 5.49 -10.07 7.90
N ALA A 382 4.48 -10.63 7.26
CA ALA A 382 3.47 -9.87 6.55
C ALA A 382 2.57 -9.10 7.53
N ARG A 383 2.05 -7.98 7.05
CA ARG A 383 1.05 -7.14 7.73
C ARG A 383 -0.25 -7.10 6.94
N PRO A 384 -0.91 -8.24 6.72
CA PRO A 384 -2.09 -8.24 5.90
C PRO A 384 -3.19 -7.47 6.66
N ARG A 385 -3.98 -6.69 5.91
CA ARG A 385 -5.06 -5.85 6.45
C ARG A 385 -6.05 -6.73 7.23
N GLY A 386 -6.86 -6.14 8.08
CA GLY A 386 -7.83 -6.85 8.89
C GLY A 386 -9.20 -6.22 8.71
N ARG A 387 -10.04 -6.36 9.74
CA ARG A 387 -11.34 -5.69 9.81
C ARG A 387 -11.23 -4.18 9.54
N VAL A 388 -12.29 -3.59 9.00
CA VAL A 388 -12.42 -2.14 8.86
C VAL A 388 -12.49 -1.48 10.25
N LEU A 389 -11.67 -0.45 10.48
CA LEU A 389 -11.68 0.39 11.69
C LEU A 389 -12.51 1.66 11.52
N GLY A 390 -12.63 2.16 10.30
CA GLY A 390 -13.40 3.35 10.01
C GLY A 390 -13.32 3.74 8.55
N MET A 391 -14.25 4.61 8.16
CA MET A 391 -14.32 5.19 6.82
C MET A 391 -14.72 6.65 6.94
N ALA A 392 -14.20 7.47 6.04
CA ALA A 392 -14.55 8.88 5.95
C ALA A 392 -14.53 9.35 4.50
N PRO A 393 -15.49 10.21 4.08
CA PRO A 393 -15.27 11.03 2.90
C PRO A 393 -14.02 11.89 3.14
N MET A 394 -13.24 12.06 2.09
CA MET A 394 -12.05 12.90 2.09
C MET A 394 -12.25 14.01 1.07
N PRO A 395 -11.60 15.17 1.26
CA PRO A 395 -11.47 16.15 0.18
C PRO A 395 -10.91 15.47 -1.08
N PRO A 396 -11.19 15.96 -2.29
CA PRO A 396 -10.53 15.49 -3.50
C PRO A 396 -9.02 15.49 -3.31
N ALA A 397 -8.32 14.47 -3.83
CA ALA A 397 -6.87 14.49 -3.80
C ALA A 397 -6.40 15.71 -4.61
N VAL A 398 -5.56 16.56 -4.02
CA VAL A 398 -4.83 17.56 -4.78
C VAL A 398 -3.85 16.77 -5.63
N VAL A 399 -4.19 16.54 -6.90
CA VAL A 399 -3.26 15.97 -7.86
C VAL A 399 -2.21 17.06 -8.11
N PRO A 400 -0.90 16.82 -7.86
CA PRO A 400 0.11 17.78 -8.25
C PRO A 400 -0.03 18.01 -9.75
N THR A 401 -0.36 19.23 -10.14
CA THR A 401 -0.19 19.67 -11.53
C THR A 401 1.30 19.74 -11.77
N HIS A 402 1.86 18.76 -12.47
CA HIS A 402 3.24 18.78 -12.93
C HIS A 402 3.37 19.55 -14.24
#